data_AF-A0A6B3E978-F1
#
_entry.id   AF-A0A6B3E978-F1
#
_cell.length_a   1.000
_cell.length_b   1.000
_cell.length_c   1.000
_cell.angle_alpha   90.00
_cell.angle_beta   90.00
_cell.angle_gamma   90.00
#
_symmetry.space_group_name_H-M   'P 1'
#
loop_
_entity.id
_entity.type
_entity.pdbx_description
1 polymer ?
#
loop_
_entity_poly.entity_id
_entity_poly.type
_entity_poly.pdbx_seq_one_letter_code
_entity_poly.pdbx_strand_id
1 'polypeptide(L)'
;MSDDIIPREQAFAEARAIFDRALDRIARDRAAGRLTPEAEARIAAGERRYAARQAAIKAAAIREAARIWRRGMDDMDRMTVTAAARACHQPGGPSLAELEARITADRTARIRTAR
;
A
#
# COMPACT_ATOMS: atom_id res chain seq x y z
N MET A 1 -1.51 46.39 0.59
CA MET A 1 -1.39 45.22 -0.31
C MET A 1 -1.56 43.99 0.55
N SER A 2 -2.76 43.42 0.58
CA SER A 2 -2.95 42.14 1.27
C SER A 2 -2.31 41.07 0.40
N ASP A 3 -1.35 40.35 0.98
CA ASP A 3 -0.86 39.10 0.43
C ASP A 3 -2.06 38.13 0.32
N ASP A 4 -2.54 37.90 -0.90
CA ASP A 4 -3.59 36.94 -1.24
C ASP A 4 -3.04 35.52 -1.05
N ILE A 5 -2.80 35.14 0.21
CA ILE A 5 -2.41 33.80 0.59
C ILE A 5 -3.68 32.97 0.67
N ILE A 6 -3.93 32.20 -0.39
CA ILE A 6 -5.01 31.22 -0.36
C ILE A 6 -4.68 30.07 0.62
N PRO A 7 -5.68 29.52 1.34
CA PRO A 7 -5.48 28.36 2.17
C PRO A 7 -4.91 27.16 1.39
N ARG A 8 -4.09 26.35 2.06
CA ARG A 8 -3.46 25.15 1.48
C ARG A 8 -4.47 24.24 0.77
N GLU A 9 -5.59 23.94 1.41
CA GLU A 9 -6.63 23.07 0.84
C GLU A 9 -7.25 23.67 -0.42
N GLN A 10 -7.44 24.99 -0.42
CA GLN A 10 -7.92 25.71 -1.60
C GLN A 10 -6.90 25.64 -2.75
N ALA A 11 -5.62 25.85 -2.47
CA ALA A 11 -4.56 25.71 -3.47
C ALA A 11 -4.52 24.30 -4.09
N PHE A 12 -4.69 23.25 -3.29
CA PHE A 12 -4.76 21.87 -3.80
C PHE A 12 -6.01 21.62 -4.63
N ALA A 13 -7.17 22.11 -4.20
CA ALA A 13 -8.42 21.97 -4.95
C ALA A 13 -8.33 22.67 -6.32
N GLU A 14 -7.79 23.88 -6.35
CA GLU A 14 -7.59 24.64 -7.60
C GLU A 14 -6.59 23.94 -8.53
N ALA A 15 -5.45 23.50 -8.00
CA ALA A 15 -4.47 22.74 -8.76
C ALA A 15 -5.11 21.47 -9.36
N ARG A 16 -5.89 20.72 -8.56
CA ARG A 16 -6.60 19.52 -9.01
C ARG A 16 -7.54 19.84 -10.16
N ALA A 17 -8.35 20.89 -10.01
CA ALA A 17 -9.29 21.32 -11.06
C ALA A 17 -8.58 21.72 -12.36
N ILE A 18 -7.39 22.32 -12.29
CA ILE A 18 -6.59 22.63 -13.48
C ILE A 18 -6.07 21.35 -14.13
N PHE A 19 -5.54 20.42 -13.35
CA PHE A 19 -5.05 19.13 -13.85
C PHE A 19 -6.16 18.32 -14.52
N ASP A 20 -7.33 18.21 -13.89
CA ASP A 20 -8.45 17.45 -14.44
C ASP A 20 -8.91 18.04 -15.79
N ARG A 21 -9.04 19.37 -15.88
CA ARG A 21 -9.33 20.06 -17.14
C ARG A 21 -8.28 19.80 -18.23
N ALA A 22 -7.01 19.73 -17.86
CA ALA A 22 -5.93 19.44 -18.80
C ALA A 22 -6.00 18.00 -19.31
N LEU A 23 -6.30 17.03 -18.44
CA LEU A 23 -6.48 15.63 -18.81
C LEU A 23 -7.68 15.44 -19.75
N ASP A 24 -8.81 16.09 -19.46
CA ASP A 24 -9.99 16.07 -20.33
C ASP A 24 -9.71 16.65 -21.71
N ARG A 25 -8.91 17.72 -21.78
CA ARG A 25 -8.48 18.29 -23.05
C ARG A 25 -7.61 17.31 -23.83
N ILE A 26 -6.60 16.71 -23.18
CA ILE A 26 -5.72 15.71 -23.81
C ILE A 26 -6.55 14.54 -24.36
N ALA A 27 -7.50 14.02 -23.57
CA ALA A 27 -8.36 12.93 -24.00
C ALA A 27 -9.19 13.29 -25.24
N ARG A 28 -9.82 14.48 -25.24
CA ARG A 28 -10.58 14.98 -26.39
C ARG A 28 -9.70 15.22 -27.63
N ASP A 29 -8.51 15.78 -27.46
CA ASP A 29 -7.59 16.04 -28.56
C ASP A 29 -7.04 14.73 -29.15
N ARG A 30 -6.75 13.73 -28.30
CA ARG A 30 -6.36 12.38 -28.72
C ARG A 30 -7.48 11.69 -29.50
N ALA A 31 -8.71 11.70 -28.97
CA ALA A 31 -9.87 11.08 -29.64
C ALA A 31 -10.19 11.72 -31.00
N ALA A 32 -9.93 13.02 -31.15
CA ALA A 32 -10.11 13.74 -32.40
C ALA A 32 -8.89 13.72 -33.33
N GLY A 33 -7.81 13.02 -32.97
CA GLY A 33 -6.57 12.97 -33.76
C GLY A 33 -5.85 14.32 -33.88
N ARG A 34 -6.08 15.26 -32.97
CA ARG A 34 -5.48 16.61 -32.97
C ARG A 34 -4.11 16.67 -32.31
N LEU A 35 -3.70 15.62 -31.61
CA LEU A 35 -2.37 15.56 -31.00
C LEU A 35 -1.30 15.32 -32.07
N THR A 36 -0.21 16.07 -32.01
CA THR A 36 0.97 15.77 -32.82
C THR A 36 1.61 14.48 -32.32
N PRO A 37 2.28 13.68 -33.18
CA PRO A 37 2.99 12.48 -32.76
C PRO A 37 4.01 12.74 -31.64
N GLU A 38 4.65 13.90 -31.66
CA GLU A 38 5.60 14.32 -30.64
C GLU A 38 4.91 14.59 -29.28
N ALA A 39 3.73 15.21 -29.28
CA ALA A 39 2.94 15.42 -28.07
C ALA A 39 2.48 14.07 -27.48
N GLU A 40 2.03 13.14 -28.32
CA GLU A 40 1.67 11.79 -27.87
C GLU A 40 2.87 11.05 -27.25
N ALA A 41 4.04 11.11 -27.89
CA ALA A 41 5.26 10.49 -27.39
C ALA A 41 5.65 11.05 -26.01
N ARG A 42 5.55 12.37 -25.81
CA ARG A 42 5.80 13.01 -24.51
C ARG A 42 4.82 12.56 -23.44
N ILE A 43 3.53 12.54 -23.75
CA ILE A 43 2.49 12.10 -22.80
C ILE A 43 2.70 10.63 -22.42
N ALA A 44 2.90 9.76 -23.40
CA ALA A 44 3.14 8.33 -23.16
C ALA A 44 4.41 8.08 -22.33
N ALA A 45 5.47 8.87 -22.54
CA ALA A 45 6.67 8.80 -21.71
C ALA A 45 6.42 9.28 -20.28
N GLY A 46 5.53 10.25 -20.07
CA GLY A 46 5.06 10.68 -18.75
C GLY A 46 4.25 9.59 -18.04
N GLU A 47 3.27 9.01 -18.73
CA GLU A 47 2.41 7.92 -18.23
C GLU A 47 3.25 6.71 -17.81
N ARG A 48 4.24 6.29 -18.63
CA ARG A 48 5.17 5.20 -18.28
C ARG A 48 5.98 5.49 -17.03
N ARG A 49 6.53 6.72 -16.91
CA ARG A 49 7.30 7.14 -15.73
C ARG A 49 6.43 7.15 -14.47
N TYR A 50 5.19 7.64 -14.57
CA TYR A 50 4.24 7.63 -13.47
C TYR A 50 3.89 6.21 -13.04
N ALA A 51 3.55 5.33 -13.99
CA ALA A 51 3.23 3.93 -13.72
C ALA A 51 4.40 3.19 -13.04
N ALA A 52 5.63 3.37 -13.53
CA ALA A 52 6.82 2.79 -12.93
C ALA A 52 7.03 3.26 -11.48
N ARG A 53 6.84 4.57 -11.22
CA ARG A 53 6.95 5.13 -9.86
C ARG A 53 5.88 4.55 -8.92
N GLN A 54 4.63 4.45 -9.36
CA GLN A 54 3.55 3.88 -8.56
C GLN A 54 3.78 2.40 -8.26
N ALA A 55 4.25 1.64 -9.24
CA ALA A 55 4.64 0.24 -9.05
C ALA A 55 5.78 0.11 -8.01
N ALA A 56 6.78 0.97 -8.07
CA ALA A 56 7.89 0.97 -7.10
C ALA A 56 7.42 1.29 -5.68
N ILE A 57 6.54 2.30 -5.52
CA ILE A 57 5.94 2.65 -4.22
C ILE A 57 5.13 1.48 -3.65
N LYS A 58 4.26 0.87 -4.48
CA LYS A 58 3.47 -0.30 -4.07
C LYS A 58 4.37 -1.46 -3.65
N ALA A 59 5.40 -1.75 -4.43
CA ALA A 59 6.35 -2.81 -4.11
C ALA A 59 7.11 -2.53 -2.81
N ALA A 60 7.50 -1.28 -2.56
CA ALA A 60 8.13 -0.88 -1.30
C ALA A 60 7.18 -1.05 -0.10
N ALA A 61 5.92 -0.63 -0.23
CA ALA A 61 4.90 -0.80 0.81
C ALA A 61 4.64 -2.28 1.12
N ILE A 62 4.57 -3.14 0.10
CA ILE A 62 4.40 -4.59 0.28
C ILE A 62 5.60 -5.18 1.02
N ARG A 63 6.83 -4.79 0.63
CA ARG A 63 8.05 -5.26 1.32
C ARG A 63 8.10 -4.82 2.78
N GLU A 64 7.70 -3.58 3.05
CA GLU A 64 7.57 -3.03 4.41
C GLU A 64 6.58 -3.83 5.24
N ALA A 65 5.35 -3.99 4.74
CA ALA A 65 4.31 -4.76 5.42
C ALA A 65 4.74 -6.21 5.70
N ALA A 66 5.37 -6.86 4.72
CA ALA A 66 5.90 -8.21 4.88
C ALA A 66 7.02 -8.28 5.94
N ARG A 67 7.85 -7.25 6.06
CA ARG A 67 8.89 -7.18 7.10
C ARG A 67 8.28 -6.99 8.49
N ILE A 68 7.33 -6.06 8.63
CA ILE A 68 6.61 -5.84 9.89
C ILE A 68 5.93 -7.13 10.34
N TRP A 69 5.24 -7.80 9.42
CA TRP A 69 4.58 -9.07 9.71
C TRP A 69 5.58 -10.15 10.14
N ARG A 70 6.68 -10.36 9.40
CA ARG A 70 7.71 -11.33 9.79
C ARG A 70 8.28 -11.03 11.17
N ARG A 71 8.58 -9.76 11.47
CA ARG A 71 9.08 -9.37 12.79
C ARG A 71 8.07 -9.69 13.90
N GLY A 72 6.78 -9.39 13.67
CA GLY A 72 5.72 -9.74 14.62
C GLY A 72 5.61 -11.24 14.84
N MET A 73 5.76 -12.05 13.78
CA MET A 73 5.80 -13.51 13.90
C MET A 73 7.02 -13.99 14.69
N ASP A 74 8.21 -13.45 14.42
CA ASP A 74 9.43 -13.79 15.17
C ASP A 74 9.30 -13.43 16.65
N ASP A 75 8.72 -12.27 16.95
CA ASP A 75 8.48 -11.82 18.33
C ASP A 75 7.47 -12.73 19.04
N MET A 76 6.40 -13.17 18.36
CA MET A 76 5.48 -14.17 18.89
C MET A 76 6.17 -15.52 19.09
N ASP A 77 7.03 -15.95 18.17
CA ASP A 77 7.75 -17.23 18.29
C ASP A 77 8.75 -17.26 19.44
N ARG A 78 9.30 -16.10 19.83
CA ARG A 78 10.10 -15.95 21.06
C ARG A 78 9.27 -16.01 22.35
N MET A 79 7.95 -15.79 22.29
CA MET A 79 7.09 -15.92 23.45
C MET A 79 6.85 -17.39 23.81
N THR A 80 6.61 -17.63 25.10
CA THR A 80 6.02 -18.90 25.54
C THR A 80 4.65 -19.10 24.88
N VAL A 81 4.27 -20.34 24.65
CA VAL A 81 2.99 -20.70 24.01
C VAL A 81 1.80 -20.06 24.75
N THR A 82 1.82 -20.08 26.08
CA THR A 82 0.80 -19.45 26.93
C THR A 82 0.76 -17.92 26.77
N ALA A 83 1.91 -17.25 26.70
CA ALA A 83 1.95 -15.80 26.52
C ALA A 83 1.42 -15.40 25.13
N ALA A 84 1.78 -16.15 24.09
CA ALA A 84 1.24 -15.95 22.74
C ALA A 84 -0.27 -16.23 22.67
N ALA A 85 -0.76 -17.29 23.31
CA ALA A 85 -2.18 -17.60 23.38
C ALA A 85 -2.99 -16.48 24.07
N ARG A 86 -2.45 -15.91 25.16
CA ARG A 86 -3.06 -14.75 25.82
C ARG A 86 -3.08 -13.51 24.93
N ALA A 87 -2.00 -13.25 24.18
CA ALA A 87 -1.95 -12.13 23.25
C ALA A 87 -2.97 -12.26 22.10
N CYS A 88 -3.24 -13.48 21.64
CA CYS A 88 -4.20 -13.76 20.57
C CYS A 88 -5.66 -13.91 21.05
N HIS A 89 -5.90 -14.03 22.36
CA HIS A 89 -7.23 -14.29 22.89
C HIS A 89 -8.16 -13.08 22.72
N GLN A 90 -9.38 -13.34 22.27
CA GLN A 90 -10.45 -12.35 22.14
C GLN A 90 -11.75 -12.93 22.71
N PRO A 91 -12.59 -12.12 23.39
CA PRO A 91 -13.91 -12.57 23.84
C PRO A 91 -14.75 -13.12 22.69
N GLY A 92 -15.38 -14.28 22.89
CA GLY A 92 -16.16 -14.99 21.86
C GLY A 92 -15.31 -15.76 20.83
N GLY A 93 -13.99 -15.76 20.98
CA GLY A 93 -13.08 -16.59 20.20
C GLY A 93 -12.77 -17.95 20.85
N PRO A 94 -11.79 -18.69 20.30
CA PRO A 94 -11.31 -19.94 20.88
C PRO A 94 -10.79 -19.74 22.31
N SER A 95 -10.95 -20.76 23.14
CA SER A 95 -10.40 -20.78 24.48
C SER A 95 -8.87 -20.70 24.46
N LEU A 96 -8.28 -20.26 25.58
CA LEU A 96 -6.82 -20.22 25.73
C LEU A 96 -6.17 -21.59 25.48
N ALA A 97 -6.76 -22.68 25.98
CA ALA A 97 -6.24 -24.03 25.79
C ALA A 97 -6.24 -24.44 24.31
N GLU A 98 -7.30 -24.09 23.56
CA GLU A 98 -7.36 -24.34 22.12
C GLU A 98 -6.31 -23.52 21.36
N LEU A 99 -6.09 -22.26 21.76
CA LEU A 99 -5.05 -21.42 21.17
C LEU A 99 -3.64 -21.99 21.45
N GLU A 100 -3.36 -22.42 22.67
CA GLU A 100 -2.08 -23.04 23.03
C GLU A 100 -1.82 -24.33 22.23
N ALA A 101 -2.82 -25.19 22.09
CA ALA A 101 -2.73 -26.41 21.30
C ALA A 101 -2.44 -26.09 19.82
N ARG A 102 -3.15 -25.11 19.24
CA ARG A 102 -2.97 -24.69 17.84
C ARG A 102 -1.60 -24.08 17.58
N ILE A 103 -1.11 -23.20 18.47
CA ILE A 103 0.22 -22.59 18.35
C ILE A 103 1.32 -23.66 18.44
N THR A 104 1.17 -24.63 19.35
CA THR A 104 2.11 -25.75 19.48
C THR A 104 2.15 -26.60 18.21
N ALA A 105 0.98 -26.92 17.66
CA ALA A 105 0.89 -27.70 16.43
C ALA A 105 1.50 -26.97 15.22
N ASP A 106 1.22 -25.67 15.06
CA ASP A 106 1.77 -24.84 13.98
C ASP A 106 3.30 -24.73 14.06
N ARG A 107 3.87 -24.42 15.24
CA ARG A 107 5.33 -24.40 15.43
C ARG A 107 5.97 -25.74 15.12
N THR A 108 5.37 -26.84 15.59
CA THR A 108 5.86 -28.20 15.30
C THR A 108 5.84 -28.51 13.80
N ALA A 109 4.78 -28.11 13.10
CA ALA A 109 4.66 -28.30 11.65
C ALA A 109 5.75 -27.53 10.89
N ARG A 110 6.00 -26.25 11.24
CA ARG A 110 7.02 -25.42 10.60
C ARG A 110 8.44 -25.96 10.76
N ILE A 111 8.78 -26.45 11.96
CA ILE A 111 10.07 -27.10 12.21
C ILE A 111 10.25 -28.34 11.32
N ARG A 112 9.18 -29.13 11.12
CA ARG A 112 9.23 -30.32 10.25
C ARG A 112 9.39 -29.96 8.77
N THR A 113 8.74 -28.90 8.30
CA THR A 113 8.84 -28.46 6.89
C THR A 113 10.17 -27.78 6.56
N ALA A 114 10.89 -27.25 7.56
CA ALA A 114 12.18 -26.60 7.38
C ALA A 114 13.39 -27.57 7.34
N ARG A 115 13.16 -28.87 7.49
CA ARG A 115 14.18 -29.93 7.56
C ARG A 115 14.11 -30.84 6.35
#